data_AF-A0A7V9JFA0-F1
#
_entry.id   AF-A0A7V9JFA0-F1
#
_cell.length_a   1.000
_cell.length_b   1.000
_cell.length_c   1.000
_cell.angle_alpha   90.00
_cell.angle_beta   90.00
_cell.angle_gamma   90.00
#
_symmetry.space_group_name_H-M   'P 1'
#
loop_
_entity.id
_entity.type
_entity.pdbx_description
1 polymer ?
#
loop_
_entity_poly.entity_id
_entity_poly.type
_entity_poly.pdbx_seq_one_letter_code
_entity_poly.pdbx_strand_id
1 'polypeptide(L)'
;KERGWLARALEEVPPEWFETRALREVYEALARSPENAGSPVFLEQLSPEALKAWAWLGSVEAKYGAPDPDLTYAAACRTLEARPLRRQLDALVKRRQEKLAPDEFDTVIREERRLKQELASLSPEGLLKRYMRRGRLDAR
;
A
#
# COMPACT_ATOMS: atom_id res chain seq x y z
N LYS A 1 16.36 23.00 -8.17
CA LYS A 1 15.79 22.65 -6.84
C LYS A 1 15.15 21.29 -6.99
N GLU A 2 15.69 20.26 -6.34
CA GLU A 2 15.03 18.95 -6.27
C GLU A 2 13.58 19.16 -5.84
N ARG A 3 12.64 18.50 -6.54
CA ARG A 3 11.25 18.43 -6.07
C ARG A 3 11.30 17.74 -4.71
N GLY A 4 10.79 18.39 -3.66
CA GLY A 4 10.70 17.77 -2.35
C GLY A 4 9.90 16.46 -2.43
N TRP A 5 10.21 15.49 -1.55
CA TRP A 5 9.58 14.17 -1.54
C TRP A 5 8.04 14.23 -1.54
N LEU A 6 7.45 15.26 -0.92
CA LEU A 6 6.01 15.46 -0.88
C LEU A 6 5.43 15.84 -2.25
N ALA A 7 6.12 16.68 -3.03
CA ALA A 7 5.67 17.01 -4.38
C ALA A 7 5.64 15.76 -5.29
N ARG A 8 6.64 14.88 -5.15
CA ARG A 8 6.66 13.57 -5.82
C ARG A 8 5.50 12.68 -5.33
N ALA A 9 5.28 12.63 -4.01
CA ALA A 9 4.19 11.84 -3.43
C ALA A 9 2.80 12.29 -3.91
N LEU A 10 2.57 13.59 -4.10
CA LEU A 10 1.30 14.12 -4.57
C LEU A 10 1.01 13.81 -6.04
N GLU A 11 2.05 13.62 -6.87
CA GLU A 11 1.90 13.19 -8.27
C GLU A 11 1.65 11.68 -8.38
N GLU A 12 2.26 10.88 -7.50
CA GLU A 12 2.33 9.42 -7.64
C GLU A 12 1.37 8.63 -6.76
N VAL A 13 0.89 9.20 -5.64
CA VAL A 13 0.13 8.48 -4.61
C VAL A 13 -1.29 9.02 -4.48
N PRO A 14 -2.30 8.38 -5.07
CA PRO A 14 -3.70 8.73 -4.84
C PRO A 14 -4.10 8.59 -3.36
N PRO A 15 -4.82 9.56 -2.77
CA PRO A 15 -5.31 9.48 -1.38
C PRO A 15 -6.13 8.21 -1.09
N GLU A 16 -6.80 7.66 -2.11
CA GLU A 16 -7.65 6.48 -2.03
C GLU A 16 -6.86 5.22 -1.66
N TRP A 17 -5.54 5.21 -1.88
CA TRP A 17 -4.66 4.10 -1.49
C TRP A 17 -4.51 3.96 0.03
N PHE A 18 -4.82 5.02 0.79
CA PHE A 18 -4.87 4.99 2.25
C PHE A 18 -6.23 4.44 2.70
N GLU A 19 -6.23 3.21 3.21
CA GLU A 19 -7.44 2.50 3.66
C GLU A 19 -7.96 3.04 5.00
N THR A 20 -7.05 3.48 5.87
CA THR A 20 -7.40 4.09 7.15
C THR A 20 -7.76 5.56 6.93
N ARG A 21 -9.01 5.94 7.24
CA ARG A 21 -9.49 7.32 7.14
C ARG A 21 -8.54 8.33 7.78
N ALA A 22 -8.05 8.04 8.99
CA ALA A 22 -7.12 8.91 9.71
C ALA A 22 -5.78 9.12 8.97
N LEU A 23 -5.22 8.08 8.32
CA LEU A 23 -3.98 8.20 7.54
C LEU A 23 -4.22 8.95 6.22
N ARG A 24 -5.38 8.73 5.59
CA ARG A 24 -5.79 9.49 4.42
C ARG A 24 -5.91 10.98 4.73
N GLU A 25 -6.58 11.30 5.83
CA GLU A 25 -6.78 12.68 6.27
C GLU A 25 -5.44 13.39 6.54
N VAL A 26 -4.50 12.71 7.22
CA VAL A 26 -3.14 13.22 7.41
C VAL A 26 -2.46 13.49 6.06
N TYR A 27 -2.54 12.55 5.11
CA TYR A 27 -1.95 12.71 3.79
C TYR A 27 -2.56 13.89 3.01
N GLU A 28 -3.89 14.02 3.03
CA GLU A 28 -4.59 15.14 2.40
C GLU A 28 -4.31 16.48 3.08
N ALA A 29 -4.13 16.51 4.40
CA ALA A 29 -3.73 17.72 5.12
C ALA A 29 -2.30 18.15 4.73
N LEU A 30 -1.38 17.19 4.61
CA LEU A 30 -0.03 17.45 4.09
C LEU A 30 -0.07 17.95 2.64
N ALA A 31 -0.99 17.42 1.82
CA ALA A 31 -1.18 17.85 0.44
C ALA A 31 -1.62 19.32 0.32
N ARG A 32 -2.50 19.77 1.23
CA ARG A 32 -3.07 21.12 1.21
C ARG A 32 -2.09 22.19 1.69
N SER A 33 -1.26 21.88 2.68
CA SER A 33 -0.33 22.85 3.28
C SER A 33 0.99 22.20 3.70
N PRO A 34 1.83 21.79 2.73
CA PRO A 34 3.16 21.22 2.96
C PRO A 34 4.01 21.99 3.98
N GLU A 35 4.02 23.31 3.82
CA GLU A 35 4.85 24.26 4.55
C GLU A 35 4.45 24.39 6.02
N ASN A 36 3.23 23.98 6.35
CA ASN A 36 2.66 24.07 7.69
C ASN A 36 2.69 22.73 8.45
N ALA A 37 3.25 21.66 7.86
CA ALA A 37 3.28 20.33 8.47
C ALA A 37 3.83 20.37 9.91
N GLY A 38 3.04 19.88 10.87
CA GLY A 38 3.38 19.86 12.30
C GLY A 38 3.20 21.18 13.05
N SER A 39 2.81 22.28 12.39
CA SER A 39 2.45 23.54 13.07
C SER A 39 1.13 23.42 13.86
N PRO A 40 0.86 24.29 14.85
CA PRO A 40 -0.42 24.30 15.55
C PRO A 40 -1.62 24.39 14.61
N VAL A 41 -1.52 25.24 13.57
CA VAL A 41 -2.58 25.43 12.56
C VAL A 41 -2.83 24.17 11.74
N PHE A 42 -1.78 23.39 11.45
CA PHE A 42 -1.93 22.09 10.79
C PHE A 42 -2.61 21.06 11.71
N LEU A 43 -2.21 21.02 12.98
CA LEU A 43 -2.78 20.08 13.96
C LEU A 43 -4.26 20.39 14.25
N GLU A 44 -4.67 21.65 14.25
CA GLU A 44 -6.07 22.07 14.41
C GLU A 44 -6.98 21.61 13.25
N GLN A 45 -6.42 21.32 12.08
CA GLN A 45 -7.19 20.82 10.92
C GLN A 45 -7.46 19.32 10.99
N LEU A 46 -6.78 18.60 11.88
CA LEU A 46 -6.86 17.15 11.99
C LEU A 46 -7.94 16.74 13.00
N SER A 47 -8.70 15.72 12.64
CA SER A 47 -9.57 14.99 13.55
C SER A 47 -8.77 14.35 14.70
N PRO A 48 -9.42 14.02 15.83
CA PRO A 48 -8.74 13.35 16.95
C PRO A 48 -8.05 12.03 16.54
N GLU A 49 -8.63 11.28 15.61
CA GLU A 49 -8.04 10.05 15.07
C GLU A 49 -6.83 10.34 14.19
N ALA A 50 -6.90 11.39 13.35
CA ALA A 50 -5.79 11.82 12.52
C ALA A 50 -4.62 12.38 13.34
N LEU A 51 -4.89 13.08 14.45
CA LEU A 51 -3.86 13.50 15.41
C LEU A 51 -3.13 12.31 16.04
N LYS A 52 -3.87 11.27 16.44
CA LYS A 52 -3.27 10.02 16.94
C LYS A 52 -2.41 9.35 15.87
N ALA A 53 -2.88 9.32 14.63
CA ALA A 53 -2.13 8.77 13.51
C ALA A 53 -0.85 9.58 13.23
N TRP A 54 -0.92 10.91 13.26
CA TRP A 54 0.23 11.80 13.12
C TRP A 54 1.28 11.58 14.22
N ALA A 55 0.86 11.54 15.48
CA ALA A 55 1.75 11.26 16.61
C ALA A 55 2.41 9.88 16.50
N TRP A 56 1.64 8.87 16.07
CA TRP A 56 2.18 7.54 15.81
C TRP A 56 3.22 7.54 14.69
N LEU A 57 2.98 8.24 13.57
CA LEU A 57 3.95 8.38 12.48
C LEU A 57 5.28 8.97 12.98
N GLY A 58 5.22 10.04 13.78
CA GLY A 58 6.43 10.63 14.39
C GLY A 58 7.20 9.65 15.29
N SER A 59 6.51 8.73 15.97
CA SER A 59 7.16 7.70 16.80
C SER A 59 7.94 6.63 16.00
N VAL A 60 7.61 6.45 14.71
CA VAL A 60 8.21 5.42 13.84
C VAL A 60 9.15 6.00 12.77
N GLU A 61 9.05 7.31 12.50
CA GLU A 61 9.77 8.01 11.42
C GLU A 61 11.28 7.80 11.49
N ALA A 62 11.91 7.96 12.65
CA ALA A 62 13.36 7.83 12.83
C ALA A 62 13.93 6.45 12.42
N LYS A 63 13.08 5.43 12.28
CA LYS A 63 13.45 4.06 11.91
C LYS A 63 13.11 3.72 10.46
N TYR A 64 12.38 4.58 9.77
CA TYR A 64 11.85 4.31 8.44
C TYR A 64 12.70 4.99 7.37
N GLY A 65 12.97 4.29 6.26
CA GLY A 65 13.74 4.86 5.16
C GLY A 65 15.25 4.65 5.24
N ALA A 66 15.82 4.10 6.31
CA ALA A 66 17.25 3.80 6.37
C ALA A 66 17.59 2.46 5.68
N PRO A 67 18.68 2.36 4.90
CA PRO A 67 19.64 3.42 4.56
C PRO A 67 19.22 4.28 3.36
N ASP A 68 18.22 3.86 2.58
CA ASP A 68 17.79 4.52 1.34
C ASP A 68 16.28 4.87 1.40
N PRO A 69 15.95 6.16 1.63
CA PRO A 69 14.57 6.63 1.69
C PRO A 69 13.85 6.53 0.36
N ASP A 70 14.55 6.67 -0.77
CA ASP A 70 13.95 6.60 -2.11
C ASP A 70 13.57 5.17 -2.47
N LEU A 71 14.45 4.21 -2.16
CA LEU A 71 14.13 2.79 -2.33
C LEU A 71 12.96 2.38 -1.42
N THR A 72 12.92 2.89 -0.20
CA THR A 72 11.83 2.63 0.76
C THR A 72 10.52 3.25 0.27
N TYR A 73 10.56 4.48 -0.22
CA TYR A 73 9.41 5.18 -0.82
C TYR A 73 8.89 4.43 -2.05
N ALA A 74 9.75 4.04 -2.99
CA ALA A 74 9.36 3.29 -4.17
C ALA A 74 8.75 1.92 -3.80
N ALA A 75 9.30 1.24 -2.80
CA ALA A 75 8.75 -0.02 -2.29
C ALA A 75 7.37 0.16 -1.61
N ALA A 76 7.17 1.28 -0.91
CA ALA A 76 5.90 1.63 -0.30
C ALA A 76 4.83 1.92 -1.36
N CYS A 77 5.16 2.71 -2.39
CA CYS A 77 4.26 3.04 -3.50
C CYS A 77 3.81 1.76 -4.24
N ARG A 78 4.76 0.89 -4.63
CA ARG A 78 4.43 -0.42 -5.22
C ARG A 78 3.54 -1.28 -4.32
N THR A 79 3.75 -1.20 -3.00
CA THR A 79 2.93 -1.94 -2.05
C THR A 79 1.50 -1.41 -2.01
N LEU A 80 1.32 -0.09 -2.05
CA LEU A 80 0.02 0.55 -2.09
C LEU A 80 -0.72 0.23 -3.40
N GLU A 81 -0.05 0.40 -4.53
CA GLU A 81 -0.56 0.12 -5.87
C GLU A 81 -1.01 -1.35 -6.03
N ALA A 82 -0.25 -2.30 -5.48
CA ALA A 82 -0.56 -3.72 -5.56
C ALA A 82 -1.71 -4.18 -4.63
N ARG A 83 -2.17 -3.37 -3.67
CA ARG A 83 -3.23 -3.75 -2.70
C ARG A 83 -4.55 -4.18 -3.37
N PRO A 84 -5.16 -3.41 -4.28
CA PRO A 84 -6.41 -3.82 -4.93
C PRO A 84 -6.27 -5.17 -5.66
N LEU A 85 -5.17 -5.38 -6.38
CA LEU A 85 -4.90 -6.64 -7.06
C LEU A 85 -4.74 -7.82 -6.08
N ARG A 86 -4.08 -7.59 -4.94
CA ARG A 86 -3.96 -8.61 -3.88
C ARG A 86 -5.32 -8.96 -3.26
N ARG A 87 -6.20 -7.98 -3.05
CA ARG A 87 -7.56 -8.22 -2.54
C ARG A 87 -8.39 -9.03 -3.52
N GLN A 88 -8.31 -8.70 -4.81
CA GLN A 88 -8.98 -9.46 -5.86
C GLN A 88 -8.46 -10.91 -5.91
N LEU A 89 -7.14 -11.10 -5.80
CA LEU A 89 -6.54 -12.42 -5.73
C LEU A 89 -7.01 -13.21 -4.51
N ASP A 90 -7.01 -12.61 -3.32
CA ASP A 90 -7.51 -13.24 -2.10
C ASP A 90 -9.00 -13.62 -2.21
N ALA A 91 -9.81 -12.78 -2.87
CA ALA A 91 -11.22 -13.07 -3.15
C ALA A 91 -11.39 -14.25 -4.12
N LEU A 92 -10.59 -14.33 -5.19
CA LEU A 92 -10.60 -15.47 -6.11
C LEU A 92 -10.15 -16.76 -5.42
N VAL A 93 -9.13 -16.71 -4.56
CA VAL A 93 -8.66 -17.87 -3.79
C VAL A 93 -9.76 -18.39 -2.87
N LYS A 94 -10.51 -17.50 -2.20
CA LYS A 94 -11.68 -17.89 -1.39
C LYS A 94 -12.78 -18.49 -2.26
N ARG A 95 -13.13 -17.85 -3.38
CA ARG A 95 -14.14 -18.33 -4.31
C ARG A 95 -13.80 -19.73 -4.85
N ARG A 96 -12.52 -20.03 -5.07
CA ARG A 96 -12.05 -21.35 -5.51
C ARG A 96 -12.28 -22.47 -4.47
N GLN A 97 -12.45 -22.12 -3.20
CA GLN A 97 -12.78 -23.10 -2.14
C GLN A 97 -14.27 -23.49 -2.15
N GLU A 98 -15.09 -22.77 -2.91
CA GLU A 98 -16.51 -23.06 -3.10
C GLU A 98 -16.71 -24.17 -4.15
N LYS A 99 -17.87 -24.82 -4.11
CA LYS A 99 -18.27 -25.78 -5.16
C LYS A 99 -18.74 -25.02 -6.39
N LEU A 100 -17.80 -24.70 -7.28
CA LEU A 100 -18.05 -24.01 -8.54
C LEU A 100 -18.41 -24.99 -9.67
N ALA A 101 -19.17 -24.52 -10.65
CA ALA A 101 -19.32 -25.25 -11.91
C ALA A 101 -17.98 -25.28 -12.69
N PRO A 102 -17.74 -26.26 -13.57
CA PRO A 102 -16.48 -26.38 -14.32
C PRO A 102 -16.08 -25.09 -15.08
N ASP A 103 -17.03 -24.46 -15.76
CA ASP A 103 -16.78 -23.23 -16.54
C ASP A 103 -16.42 -22.02 -15.65
N GLU A 104 -17.03 -21.95 -14.46
CA GLU A 104 -16.73 -20.93 -13.46
C GLU A 104 -15.35 -21.16 -12.84
N PHE A 105 -15.00 -22.42 -12.59
CA PHE A 105 -13.69 -22.80 -12.08
C PHE A 105 -12.59 -22.40 -13.07
N ASP A 106 -12.74 -22.71 -14.35
CA ASP A 106 -11.78 -22.32 -15.40
C ASP A 106 -11.65 -20.80 -15.55
N THR A 107 -12.74 -20.07 -15.34
CA THR A 107 -12.74 -18.60 -15.32
C THR A 107 -11.96 -18.08 -14.12
N VAL A 108 -12.19 -18.62 -12.92
CA VAL A 108 -11.43 -18.26 -11.71
C VAL A 108 -9.94 -18.53 -11.88
N ILE A 109 -9.55 -19.67 -12.47
CA ILE A 109 -8.14 -20.00 -12.71
C ILE A 109 -7.48 -19.03 -13.72
N ARG A 110 -8.18 -18.66 -14.80
CA ARG A 110 -7.67 -17.68 -15.77
C ARG A 110 -7.46 -16.31 -15.13
N GLU A 111 -8.42 -15.84 -14.36
CA GLU A 111 -8.32 -14.57 -13.64
C GLU A 111 -7.22 -14.59 -12.57
N GLU A 112 -7.07 -15.69 -11.84
CA GLU A 112 -5.98 -15.87 -10.87
C GLU A 112 -4.60 -15.75 -11.55
N ARG A 113 -4.44 -16.36 -12.74
CA ARG A 113 -3.19 -16.27 -13.52
C ARG A 113 -2.93 -14.85 -14.02
N ARG A 114 -3.96 -14.16 -14.54
CA ARG A 114 -3.88 -12.77 -14.98
C ARG A 114 -3.41 -11.85 -13.85
N LEU A 115 -4.06 -11.91 -12.68
CA LEU A 115 -3.70 -11.08 -11.52
C LEU A 115 -2.30 -11.39 -10.99
N LYS A 116 -1.85 -12.65 -11.02
CA LYS A 116 -0.48 -13.00 -10.64
C LYS A 116 0.55 -12.41 -11.60
N GLN A 117 0.27 -12.40 -12.90
CA GLN A 117 1.14 -11.77 -13.90
C GLN A 117 1.20 -10.26 -13.72
N GLU A 118 0.06 -9.61 -13.47
CA GLU A 118 -0.02 -8.17 -13.23
C GLU A 118 0.72 -7.75 -11.94
N LEU A 119 0.57 -8.53 -10.87
CA LEU A 119 1.36 -8.36 -9.65
C LEU A 119 2.86 -8.57 -9.87
N ALA A 120 3.25 -9.46 -10.80
CA ALA A 120 4.64 -9.71 -11.17
C ALA A 120 5.25 -8.53 -11.93
N SER A 121 4.49 -7.92 -12.86
CA SER A 121 4.95 -6.72 -13.57
C SER A 121 5.13 -5.52 -12.64
N LEU A 122 4.31 -5.39 -11.58
CA LEU A 122 4.47 -4.32 -10.59
C LEU A 122 5.66 -4.53 -9.64
N SER A 123 6.19 -5.74 -9.53
CA SER A 123 7.32 -6.02 -8.64
C SER A 123 8.11 -7.28 -9.06
N PRO A 124 9.05 -7.16 -10.02
CA PRO A 124 9.87 -8.28 -10.45
C PRO A 124 10.68 -8.92 -9.31
N GLU A 125 10.98 -8.17 -8.24
CA GLU A 125 11.79 -8.62 -7.10
C GLU A 125 10.96 -9.05 -5.87
N GLY A 126 9.70 -8.57 -5.74
CA GLY A 126 8.90 -8.70 -4.52
C GLY A 126 8.06 -9.99 -4.42
N LEU A 127 7.73 -10.60 -5.55
CA LEU A 127 6.95 -11.85 -5.60
C LEU A 127 7.77 -13.07 -5.15
N LEU A 128 9.07 -13.11 -5.45
CA LEU A 128 9.97 -14.16 -4.97
C LEU A 128 10.01 -14.21 -3.44
N LYS A 129 10.23 -13.08 -2.76
CA LYS A 129 10.41 -13.09 -1.28
C LYS A 129 9.15 -13.44 -0.49
N ARG A 130 7.95 -13.01 -0.90
CA ARG A 130 6.71 -13.32 -0.14
C ARG A 130 6.11 -14.67 -0.52
N TYR A 131 6.17 -15.08 -1.80
CA TYR A 131 5.72 -16.41 -2.21
C TYR A 131 6.63 -17.51 -1.63
N MET A 132 7.96 -17.29 -1.61
CA MET A 132 8.91 -18.18 -0.91
C MET A 132 8.71 -18.22 0.61
N ARG A 133 8.19 -17.15 1.24
CA ARG A 133 7.89 -17.16 2.68
C ARG A 133 6.57 -17.85 3.02
N ARG A 134 5.52 -17.72 2.20
CA ARG A 134 4.25 -18.45 2.40
C ARG A 134 4.36 -19.94 2.02
N GLY A 135 5.09 -20.29 0.95
CA GLY A 135 5.32 -21.68 0.56
C GLY A 135 6.25 -22.48 1.48
N ARG A 136 6.93 -21.83 2.44
CA ARG A 136 7.81 -22.49 3.43
C ARG A 136 7.13 -22.82 4.77
N LEU A 137 5.89 -22.37 4.96
CA LEU A 137 5.12 -22.64 6.18
C LEU A 137 4.19 -23.86 6.05
N ASP A 138 3.96 -24.36 4.82
CA ASP A 138 3.16 -25.57 4.55
C ASP A 138 4.03 -26.83 4.30
N ALA A 139 5.33 -26.79 4.65
CA ALA A 139 6.26 -27.91 4.51
C ALA A 139 6.88 -28.33 5.86
N ARG A 140 6.06 -28.38 6.92
CA ARG A 140 6.40 -29.01 8.19
C ARG A 140 5.23 -29.81 8.73
#